data_AF-A0A1M5M023-F1
#
_entry.id   AF-A0A1M5M023-F1
#
_cell.length_a   1.000
_cell.length_b   1.000
_cell.length_c   1.000
_cell.angle_alpha   90.00
_cell.angle_beta   90.00
_cell.angle_gamma   90.00
#
_symmetry.space_group_name_H-M   'P 1'
#
loop_
_entity.id
_entity.type
_entity.pdbx_description
1 polymer ?
#
loop_
_entity_poly.entity_id
_entity_poly.type
_entity_poly.pdbx_seq_one_letter_code
_entity_poly.pdbx_strand_id
1 'polypeptide(L)'
;MRSSSDPKEIGVSNGIMQAEILRSGFLNPSKYDDLMANLGSNLYWNHVDKIRSMVFDVQYAKLLPDAIRTDFLQFGPALISCPFLISTSAKNLLMQFNLSGLSLWPATVAKGRERFDYFLAYLSHVPDESIDFGKSVFFTGGMFLPKNFLKFSDANEKRQFVSKNYDLGYHSIYSGKGFDSSLDLFELSNAEVLVSSRLKNALEKAQLSGVHFLPAFGEEGEWLKLYC
;
A
#
# COMPACT_ATOMS: atom_id res chain seq x y z
N MET A 1 1.53 21.06 18.42
CA MET A 1 2.44 19.96 18.81
C MET A 1 1.75 18.64 18.49
N ARG A 2 2.18 17.94 17.43
CA ARG A 2 1.67 16.61 17.07
C ARG A 2 2.74 15.58 17.42
N SER A 3 2.27 14.51 18.02
CA SER A 3 2.95 13.41 18.68
C SER A 3 3.96 12.67 17.82
N SER A 4 5.01 12.19 18.48
CA SER A 4 6.01 11.21 18.04
C SER A 4 5.51 10.27 16.95
N SER A 5 6.07 10.44 15.75
CA SER A 5 5.79 9.67 14.53
C SER A 5 6.87 8.64 14.23
N ASP A 6 7.79 8.39 15.16
CA ASP A 6 8.89 7.48 14.89
C ASP A 6 8.36 6.03 14.98
N PRO A 7 8.59 5.22 13.93
CA PRO A 7 8.20 3.83 13.94
C PRO A 7 8.83 3.13 15.16
N LYS A 8 8.06 2.23 15.78
CA LYS A 8 8.60 1.26 16.75
C LYS A 8 9.62 0.40 16.00
N GLU A 9 10.88 0.83 16.06
CA GLU A 9 12.11 0.11 15.71
C GLU A 9 11.97 -0.83 14.49
N ILE A 10 11.83 -0.27 13.28
CA ILE A 10 11.98 -1.04 12.02
C ILE A 10 13.45 -1.28 11.63
N GLY A 11 14.39 -0.71 12.41
CA GLY A 11 15.82 -0.93 12.29
C GLY A 11 16.50 -0.20 11.13
N VAL A 12 15.80 0.63 10.35
CA VAL A 12 16.40 1.38 9.22
C VAL A 12 16.45 2.88 9.49
N SER A 13 17.58 3.51 9.17
CA SER A 13 17.83 4.95 9.39
C SER A 13 17.11 5.85 8.39
N ASN A 14 16.71 5.32 7.23
CA ASN A 14 16.01 6.08 6.20
C ASN A 14 14.47 6.00 6.34
N GLY A 15 13.94 5.13 7.20
CA GLY A 15 12.51 5.01 7.50
C GLY A 15 11.59 4.70 6.31
N ILE A 16 12.11 4.31 5.14
CA ILE A 16 11.34 4.24 3.87
C ILE A 16 11.32 2.83 3.28
N MET A 17 12.31 1.99 3.57
CA MET A 17 12.42 0.67 2.94
C MET A 17 13.18 -0.29 3.84
N GLN A 18 12.65 -1.50 4.04
CA GLN A 18 13.28 -2.55 4.84
C GLN A 18 13.87 -3.67 3.98
N ALA A 19 13.32 -3.92 2.79
CA ALA A 19 13.76 -4.97 1.88
C ALA A 19 13.95 -4.48 0.44
N GLU A 20 14.77 -5.16 -0.34
CA GLU A 20 15.03 -4.85 -1.75
C GLU A 20 14.83 -6.09 -2.63
N ILE A 21 13.87 -6.04 -3.54
CA ILE A 21 13.64 -7.06 -4.57
C ILE A 21 14.71 -6.90 -5.64
N LEU A 22 15.60 -7.89 -5.72
CA LEU A 22 16.79 -7.83 -6.57
C LEU A 22 16.68 -8.81 -7.72
N ARG A 23 16.82 -8.30 -8.95
CA ARG A 23 16.85 -9.11 -10.18
C ARG A 23 17.86 -10.26 -10.12
N SER A 24 19.02 -10.02 -9.54
CA SER A 24 20.10 -11.01 -9.41
C SER A 24 19.76 -12.20 -8.50
N GLY A 25 18.72 -12.08 -7.66
CA GLY A 25 18.25 -13.16 -6.81
C GLY A 25 17.20 -14.06 -7.45
N PHE A 26 16.70 -13.72 -8.64
CA PHE A 26 15.74 -14.56 -9.37
C PHE A 26 16.49 -15.66 -10.13
N LEU A 27 15.97 -16.89 -10.07
CA LEU A 27 16.52 -18.03 -10.81
C LEU A 27 16.38 -17.82 -12.33
N ASN A 28 15.29 -17.19 -12.75
CA ASN A 28 15.08 -16.73 -14.10
C ASN A 28 14.87 -15.21 -14.08
N PRO A 29 15.83 -14.41 -14.58
CA PRO A 29 15.71 -12.96 -14.61
C PRO A 29 14.48 -12.44 -15.38
N SER A 30 13.95 -13.20 -16.34
CA SER A 30 12.74 -12.78 -17.06
C SER A 30 11.53 -12.65 -16.14
N LYS A 31 11.44 -13.45 -15.07
CA LYS A 31 10.35 -13.33 -14.09
C LYS A 31 10.40 -12.01 -13.33
N TYR A 32 11.60 -11.49 -13.04
CA TYR A 32 11.76 -10.16 -12.46
C TYR A 32 11.34 -9.10 -13.49
N ASP A 33 11.78 -9.26 -14.74
CA ASP A 33 11.43 -8.32 -15.80
C ASP A 33 9.90 -8.27 -16.02
N ASP A 34 9.22 -9.42 -15.99
CA ASP A 34 7.76 -9.54 -16.06
C ASP A 34 7.07 -8.86 -14.85
N LEU A 35 7.59 -9.07 -13.64
CA LEU A 35 7.10 -8.40 -12.43
C LEU A 35 7.20 -6.87 -12.58
N MET A 36 8.35 -6.37 -13.02
CA MET A 36 8.59 -4.93 -13.18
C MET A 36 7.79 -4.34 -14.33
N ALA A 37 7.61 -5.07 -15.44
CA ALA A 37 6.80 -4.62 -16.55
C ALA A 37 5.34 -4.45 -16.12
N ASN A 38 4.78 -5.41 -15.39
CA ASN A 38 3.37 -5.41 -15.03
C ASN A 38 3.05 -4.57 -13.79
N LEU A 39 3.92 -4.53 -12.79
CA LEU A 39 3.65 -3.86 -11.51
C LEU A 39 4.60 -2.69 -11.23
N GLY A 40 5.78 -2.64 -11.82
CA GLY A 40 6.78 -1.60 -11.56
C GLY A 40 6.82 -0.47 -12.59
N SER A 41 5.88 -0.44 -13.55
CA SER A 41 5.90 0.51 -14.67
C SER A 41 4.52 1.05 -15.01
N ASN A 42 4.47 2.13 -15.79
CA ASN A 42 3.22 2.70 -16.30
C ASN A 42 2.42 1.73 -17.20
N LEU A 43 3.01 0.61 -17.65
CA LEU A 43 2.27 -0.42 -18.37
C LEU A 43 1.21 -1.12 -17.50
N TYR A 44 1.32 -1.02 -16.16
CA TYR A 44 0.30 -1.48 -15.21
C TYR A 44 -1.11 -1.06 -15.63
N TRP A 45 -1.27 0.21 -16.01
CA TRP A 45 -2.57 0.79 -16.36
C TRP A 45 -3.20 0.17 -17.62
N ASN A 46 -2.42 -0.45 -18.49
CA ASN A 46 -2.94 -1.11 -19.71
C ASN A 46 -3.54 -2.50 -19.42
N HIS A 47 -3.21 -3.08 -18.27
CA HIS A 47 -3.54 -4.47 -17.95
C HIS A 47 -4.11 -4.67 -16.53
N VAL A 48 -4.51 -3.59 -15.85
CA VAL A 48 -5.00 -3.61 -14.46
C VAL A 48 -6.07 -4.68 -14.23
N ASP A 49 -7.01 -4.83 -15.16
CA ASP A 49 -8.09 -5.82 -15.09
C ASP A 49 -7.61 -7.28 -15.14
N LYS A 50 -6.39 -7.52 -15.61
CA LYS A 50 -5.77 -8.86 -15.75
C LYS A 50 -4.76 -9.17 -14.65
N ILE A 51 -4.31 -8.18 -13.88
CA ILE A 51 -3.24 -8.38 -12.88
C ILE A 51 -3.62 -9.48 -11.88
N ARG A 52 -4.88 -9.54 -11.46
CA ARG A 52 -5.36 -10.54 -10.48
C ARG A 52 -5.37 -11.98 -11.01
N SER A 53 -5.42 -12.18 -12.32
CA SER A 53 -5.31 -13.51 -12.93
C SER A 53 -3.88 -13.90 -13.26
N MET A 54 -2.93 -12.97 -13.11
CA MET A 54 -1.50 -13.25 -13.23
C MET A 54 -0.95 -13.90 -11.96
N VAL A 55 0.11 -14.68 -12.15
CA VAL A 55 0.83 -15.34 -11.06
C VAL A 55 2.24 -14.76 -11.03
N PHE A 56 2.53 -13.99 -9.98
CA PHE A 56 3.88 -13.54 -9.68
C PHE A 56 4.52 -14.43 -8.62
N ASP A 57 5.84 -14.40 -8.58
CA ASP A 57 6.67 -15.16 -7.65
C ASP A 57 7.93 -14.32 -7.36
N VAL A 58 7.96 -13.68 -6.19
CA VAL A 58 9.09 -12.84 -5.78
C VAL A 58 10.16 -13.75 -5.16
N GLN A 59 10.99 -14.31 -6.03
CA GLN A 59 11.96 -15.35 -5.63
C GLN A 59 13.03 -14.85 -4.67
N TYR A 60 13.28 -13.53 -4.64
CA TYR A 60 14.28 -12.96 -3.76
C TYR A 60 14.04 -11.48 -3.46
N ALA A 61 13.84 -11.18 -2.18
CA ALA A 61 13.95 -9.85 -1.60
C ALA A 61 15.00 -9.88 -0.49
N LYS A 62 16.00 -8.99 -0.55
CA LYS A 62 17.06 -8.87 0.44
C LYS A 62 16.61 -7.93 1.56
N LEU A 63 16.54 -8.42 2.79
CA LEU A 63 16.34 -7.58 3.97
C LEU A 63 17.61 -6.74 4.19
N LEU A 64 17.44 -5.43 4.39
CA LEU A 64 18.57 -4.51 4.59
C LEU A 64 19.34 -4.85 5.88
N PRO A 65 20.64 -4.53 5.98
CA PRO A 65 21.49 -4.98 7.08
C PRO A 65 20.92 -4.68 8.48
N ASP A 66 20.46 -3.44 8.68
CA ASP A 66 19.94 -2.98 9.96
C ASP A 66 18.43 -3.21 10.11
N ALA A 67 17.74 -3.54 9.01
CA ALA A 67 16.30 -3.80 9.05
C ALA A 67 15.97 -4.99 9.97
N ILE A 68 14.94 -4.77 10.79
CA ILE A 68 14.34 -5.79 11.63
C ILE A 68 13.31 -6.56 10.81
N ARG A 69 13.26 -7.88 11.00
CA ARG A 69 12.26 -8.74 10.37
C ARG A 69 10.90 -8.51 11.05
N THR A 70 9.97 -7.92 10.33
CA THR A 70 8.61 -7.59 10.79
C THR A 70 7.53 -8.31 9.99
N ASP A 71 6.30 -8.36 10.50
CA ASP A 71 5.18 -9.03 9.81
C ASP A 71 4.74 -8.31 8.55
N PHE A 72 4.97 -7.00 8.48
CA PHE A 72 4.80 -6.19 7.29
C PHE A 72 6.13 -5.51 6.99
N LEU A 73 6.57 -5.58 5.74
CA LEU A 73 7.82 -5.02 5.27
C LEU A 73 7.55 -4.07 4.10
N GLN A 74 8.07 -2.84 4.22
CA GLN A 74 8.26 -1.99 3.05
C GLN A 74 9.41 -2.50 2.21
N PHE A 75 9.25 -2.43 0.89
CA PHE A 75 10.26 -2.91 -0.05
C PHE A 75 10.45 -1.96 -1.22
N GLY A 76 11.60 -2.09 -1.87
CA GLY A 76 11.89 -1.46 -3.15
C GLY A 76 12.34 -2.48 -4.20
N PRO A 77 12.30 -2.14 -5.49
CA PRO A 77 11.63 -0.98 -6.05
C PRO A 77 10.12 -0.99 -5.75
N ALA A 78 9.49 0.18 -5.74
CA ALA A 78 8.06 0.31 -5.52
C ALA A 78 7.28 -0.39 -6.65
N LEU A 79 6.26 -1.15 -6.27
CA LEU A 79 5.36 -1.82 -7.19
C LEU A 79 3.95 -1.25 -6.98
N ILE A 80 3.31 -0.85 -8.07
CA ILE A 80 1.97 -0.27 -8.08
C ILE A 80 0.99 -1.25 -7.45
N SER A 81 0.17 -0.74 -6.53
CA SER A 81 -0.83 -1.51 -5.78
C SER A 81 -0.27 -2.64 -4.93
N CYS A 82 1.05 -2.67 -4.69
CA CYS A 82 1.67 -3.67 -3.84
C CYS A 82 2.34 -3.00 -2.64
N PRO A 83 1.57 -2.58 -1.62
CA PRO A 83 2.11 -1.71 -0.59
C PRO A 83 3.15 -2.40 0.30
N PHE A 84 3.02 -3.72 0.55
CA PHE A 84 3.85 -4.42 1.53
C PHE A 84 4.18 -5.86 1.12
N LEU A 85 5.30 -6.38 1.63
CA LEU A 85 5.51 -7.81 1.80
C LEU A 85 4.97 -8.22 3.19
N ILE A 86 4.19 -9.29 3.27
CA ILE A 86 3.56 -9.74 4.52
C ILE A 86 4.00 -11.15 4.93
N SER A 87 4.17 -11.37 6.24
CA SER A 87 4.49 -12.69 6.80
C SER A 87 3.32 -13.67 6.67
N THR A 88 3.59 -14.94 6.92
CA THR A 88 2.53 -15.97 7.01
C THR A 88 1.50 -15.64 8.10
N SER A 89 1.93 -15.10 9.24
CA SER A 89 1.04 -14.69 10.33
C SER A 89 0.11 -13.55 9.90
N ALA A 90 0.65 -12.52 9.24
CA ALA A 90 -0.14 -11.42 8.69
C ALA A 90 -1.13 -11.89 7.63
N LYS A 91 -0.70 -12.73 6.69
CA LYS A 91 -1.58 -13.37 5.72
C LYS A 91 -2.76 -14.07 6.39
N ASN A 92 -2.49 -14.96 7.36
CA ASN A 92 -3.54 -15.76 8.01
C ASN A 92 -4.56 -14.89 8.76
N LEU A 93 -4.12 -13.77 9.32
CA LEU A 93 -5.02 -12.80 9.95
C LEU A 93 -5.84 -12.04 8.90
N LEU A 94 -5.19 -11.48 7.87
CA LEU A 94 -5.84 -10.70 6.81
C LEU A 94 -6.93 -11.49 6.08
N MET A 95 -6.74 -12.78 5.84
CA MET A 95 -7.74 -13.65 5.20
C MET A 95 -9.06 -13.81 5.97
N GLN A 96 -9.16 -13.30 7.21
CA GLN A 96 -10.38 -13.32 8.03
C GLN A 96 -11.23 -12.06 7.88
N PHE A 97 -10.82 -11.11 7.03
CA PHE A 97 -11.41 -9.79 6.88
C PHE A 97 -11.85 -9.54 5.43
N ASN A 98 -12.69 -8.53 5.21
CA ASN A 98 -13.17 -8.18 3.87
C ASN A 98 -12.17 -7.21 3.21
N LEU A 99 -11.35 -7.67 2.28
CA LEU A 99 -10.26 -6.89 1.71
C LEU A 99 -10.51 -6.61 0.23
N SER A 100 -10.32 -5.37 -0.21
CA SER A 100 -10.58 -4.95 -1.59
C SER A 100 -9.61 -5.61 -2.57
N GLY A 101 -10.09 -6.67 -3.23
CA GLY A 101 -9.37 -7.32 -4.33
C GLY A 101 -8.00 -7.91 -3.96
N LEU A 102 -7.78 -8.23 -2.66
CA LEU A 102 -6.49 -8.74 -2.19
C LEU A 102 -6.05 -9.95 -3.02
N SER A 103 -4.82 -9.88 -3.54
CA SER A 103 -4.10 -11.02 -4.12
C SER A 103 -2.77 -11.17 -3.40
N LEU A 104 -2.38 -12.41 -3.11
CA LEU A 104 -1.14 -12.72 -2.39
C LEU A 104 -0.27 -13.62 -3.25
N TRP A 105 0.90 -13.12 -3.64
CA TRP A 105 1.87 -13.89 -4.40
C TRP A 105 3.03 -14.32 -3.50
N PRO A 106 3.55 -15.54 -3.64
CA PRO A 106 4.70 -15.99 -2.86
C PRO A 106 5.89 -15.05 -2.97
N ALA A 107 6.58 -14.84 -1.86
CA ALA A 107 7.80 -14.05 -1.80
C ALA A 107 8.80 -14.67 -0.83
N THR A 108 10.09 -14.62 -1.16
CA THR A 108 11.17 -15.05 -0.24
C THR A 108 11.98 -13.84 0.20
N VAL A 109 11.99 -13.57 1.51
CA VAL A 109 12.84 -12.54 2.12
C VAL A 109 14.12 -13.19 2.68
N ALA A 110 15.27 -12.58 2.43
CA ALA A 110 16.57 -13.13 2.79
C ALA A 110 17.40 -12.15 3.63
N LYS A 111 17.99 -12.63 4.74
CA LYS A 111 19.03 -11.91 5.49
C LYS A 111 20.26 -12.81 5.60
N GLY A 112 21.31 -12.50 4.85
CA GLY A 112 22.47 -13.39 4.72
C GLY A 112 22.10 -14.78 4.17
N ARG A 113 22.29 -15.83 4.98
CA ARG A 113 21.92 -17.21 4.62
C ARG A 113 20.50 -17.60 5.00
N GLU A 114 19.86 -16.84 5.88
CA GLU A 114 18.49 -17.12 6.31
C GLU A 114 17.49 -16.74 5.21
N ARG A 115 16.40 -17.49 5.16
CA ARG A 115 15.28 -17.32 4.21
C ARG A 115 13.98 -17.38 4.97
N PHE A 116 13.06 -16.49 4.64
CA PHE A 116 11.77 -16.33 5.30
C PHE A 116 10.66 -16.27 4.26
N ASP A 117 9.58 -16.99 4.53
CA ASP A 117 8.41 -17.02 3.66
C ASP A 117 7.53 -15.79 3.91
N TYR A 118 7.36 -15.01 2.86
CA TYR A 118 6.53 -13.82 2.81
C TYR A 118 5.57 -13.91 1.62
N PHE A 119 4.71 -12.92 1.50
CA PHE A 119 3.81 -12.75 0.37
C PHE A 119 3.84 -11.31 -0.11
N LEU A 120 3.95 -11.09 -1.41
CA LEU A 120 3.68 -9.79 -2.01
C LEU A 120 2.17 -9.56 -1.98
N ALA A 121 1.73 -8.57 -1.19
CA ALA A 121 0.32 -8.22 -1.08
C ALA A 121 -0.04 -7.21 -2.15
N TYR A 122 -0.96 -7.57 -3.04
CA TYR A 122 -1.57 -6.70 -4.03
C TYR A 122 -2.98 -6.32 -3.61
N LEU A 123 -3.29 -5.04 -3.59
CA LEU A 123 -4.63 -4.51 -3.29
C LEU A 123 -5.20 -3.86 -4.54
N SER A 124 -6.44 -4.20 -4.90
CA SER A 124 -7.12 -3.45 -5.95
C SER A 124 -7.56 -2.10 -5.42
N HIS A 125 -7.31 -1.06 -6.21
CA HIS A 125 -7.82 0.26 -5.91
C HIS A 125 -9.35 0.23 -5.86
N VAL A 126 -9.91 0.93 -4.88
CA VAL A 126 -11.32 1.29 -4.94
C VAL A 126 -11.49 2.31 -6.07
N PRO A 127 -12.51 2.15 -6.93
CA PRO A 127 -12.76 3.10 -8.02
C PRO A 127 -12.98 4.51 -7.49
N ASP A 128 -12.44 5.52 -8.18
CA ASP A 128 -12.66 6.92 -7.82
C ASP A 128 -14.14 7.31 -7.85
N GLU A 129 -14.94 6.63 -8.67
CA GLU A 129 -16.39 6.80 -8.75
C GLU A 129 -17.11 6.49 -7.42
N SER A 130 -16.46 5.80 -6.47
CA SER A 130 -17.00 5.57 -5.14
C SER A 130 -16.73 6.72 -4.17
N ILE A 131 -16.11 7.83 -4.59
CA ILE A 131 -15.82 8.99 -3.74
C ILE A 131 -16.91 10.05 -3.91
N ASP A 132 -17.40 10.62 -2.80
CA ASP A 132 -18.25 11.82 -2.82
C ASP A 132 -17.36 13.05 -3.02
N PHE A 133 -17.14 13.40 -4.29
CA PHE A 133 -16.31 14.54 -4.70
C PHE A 133 -16.84 15.89 -4.19
N GLY A 134 -18.15 16.04 -4.04
CA GLY A 134 -18.76 17.28 -3.55
C GLY A 134 -18.38 17.62 -2.11
N LYS A 135 -18.21 16.58 -1.27
CA LYS A 135 -17.76 16.70 0.12
C LYS A 135 -16.25 16.57 0.29
N SER A 136 -15.58 15.90 -0.64
CA SER A 136 -14.15 15.64 -0.55
C SER A 136 -13.29 16.87 -0.87
N VAL A 137 -12.10 16.90 -0.29
CA VAL A 137 -11.09 17.94 -0.49
C VAL A 137 -9.74 17.29 -0.69
N PHE A 138 -9.03 17.76 -1.69
CA PHE A 138 -7.72 17.27 -2.11
C PHE A 138 -6.69 18.38 -1.90
N PHE A 139 -5.40 18.06 -1.99
CA PHE A 139 -4.36 19.08 -1.99
C PHE A 139 -3.18 18.73 -2.88
N THR A 140 -2.47 19.73 -3.38
CA THR A 140 -1.10 19.59 -3.90
C THR A 140 -0.10 20.28 -2.98
N GLY A 141 1.19 19.97 -3.13
CA GLY A 141 2.24 20.49 -2.26
C GLY A 141 2.45 19.58 -1.05
N GLY A 142 3.53 19.80 -0.31
CA GLY A 142 4.04 18.79 0.63
C GLY A 142 4.79 19.36 1.82
N MET A 143 5.67 18.54 2.39
CA MET A 143 6.42 18.85 3.62
C MET A 143 7.15 20.20 3.59
N PHE A 144 7.56 20.66 2.40
CA PHE A 144 8.33 21.89 2.20
C PHE A 144 7.64 22.93 1.31
N LEU A 145 6.43 22.65 0.81
CA LEU A 145 5.69 23.55 -0.09
C LEU A 145 4.32 23.89 0.51
N PRO A 146 3.81 25.12 0.32
CA PRO A 146 2.45 25.46 0.73
C PRO A 146 1.44 24.48 0.14
N LYS A 147 0.49 24.05 0.97
CA LYS A 147 -0.61 23.20 0.51
C LYS A 147 -1.63 24.04 -0.24
N ASN A 148 -1.95 23.65 -1.47
CA ASN A 148 -3.05 24.22 -2.22
C ASN A 148 -4.22 23.26 -2.19
N PHE A 149 -5.33 23.67 -1.59
CA PHE A 149 -6.52 22.84 -1.50
C PHE A 149 -7.32 22.90 -2.80
N LEU A 150 -7.76 21.73 -3.24
CA LEU A 150 -8.47 21.52 -4.49
C LEU A 150 -9.80 20.83 -4.23
N LYS A 151 -10.78 21.13 -5.07
CA LYS A 151 -12.02 20.39 -5.20
C LYS A 151 -12.17 19.97 -6.65
N PHE A 152 -12.69 18.76 -6.83
CA PHE A 152 -13.11 18.26 -8.13
C PHE A 152 -14.61 18.02 -8.06
N SER A 153 -15.28 18.13 -9.18
CA SER A 153 -16.70 17.82 -9.33
C SER A 153 -16.94 16.31 -9.46
N ASP A 154 -15.99 15.58 -10.07
CA ASP A 154 -16.08 14.15 -10.31
C ASP A 154 -14.70 13.48 -10.52
N ALA A 155 -14.74 12.14 -10.71
CA ALA A 155 -13.57 11.30 -10.96
C ALA A 155 -12.85 11.62 -12.28
N ASN A 156 -13.57 12.11 -13.29
CA ASN A 156 -12.97 12.43 -14.59
C ASN A 156 -12.16 13.74 -14.51
N GLU A 157 -12.67 14.75 -13.83
CA GLU A 157 -11.94 16.00 -13.57
C GLU A 157 -10.66 15.73 -12.77
N LYS A 158 -10.75 14.92 -11.71
CA LYS A 158 -9.57 14.47 -10.95
C LYS A 158 -8.55 13.77 -11.85
N ARG A 159 -8.97 12.84 -12.70
CA ARG A 159 -8.08 12.13 -13.64
C ARG A 159 -7.40 13.07 -14.63
N GLN A 160 -8.13 14.06 -15.15
CA GLN A 160 -7.55 15.08 -16.03
C GLN A 160 -6.53 15.97 -15.31
N PHE A 161 -6.72 16.23 -14.02
CA PHE A 161 -5.76 16.94 -13.21
C PHE A 161 -4.49 16.11 -13.00
N VAL A 162 -4.63 14.86 -12.57
CA VAL A 162 -3.49 13.95 -12.28
C VAL A 162 -2.67 13.62 -13.52
N SER A 163 -3.29 13.55 -14.71
CA SER A 163 -2.54 13.32 -15.95
C SER A 163 -1.58 14.47 -16.31
N LYS A 164 -1.78 15.65 -15.71
CA LYS A 164 -0.95 16.85 -15.89
C LYS A 164 -0.09 17.18 -14.65
N ASN A 165 -0.42 16.60 -13.50
CA ASN A 165 0.19 16.91 -12.20
C ASN A 165 0.48 15.62 -11.44
N TYR A 166 1.72 15.41 -11.04
CA TYR A 166 2.15 14.16 -10.41
C TYR A 166 1.90 14.09 -8.89
N ASP A 167 1.45 15.18 -8.27
CA ASP A 167 1.28 15.26 -6.82
C ASP A 167 -0.17 15.60 -6.47
N LEU A 168 -0.87 14.66 -5.83
CA LEU A 168 -2.22 14.85 -5.31
C LEU A 168 -2.40 14.06 -4.01
N GLY A 169 -2.52 14.78 -2.90
CA GLY A 169 -2.89 14.25 -1.60
C GLY A 169 -4.38 14.41 -1.32
N TYR A 170 -4.84 13.67 -0.30
CA TYR A 170 -6.19 13.77 0.22
C TYR A 170 -6.23 14.62 1.49
N HIS A 171 -7.15 15.57 1.61
CA HIS A 171 -7.35 16.32 2.86
C HIS A 171 -8.54 15.78 3.67
N SER A 172 -9.64 15.50 2.98
CA SER A 172 -10.87 14.88 3.52
C SER A 172 -11.51 14.06 2.41
N ILE A 173 -11.76 12.77 2.64
CA ILE A 173 -12.37 11.87 1.65
C ILE A 173 -13.65 11.31 2.23
N TYR A 174 -14.73 11.43 1.46
CA TYR A 174 -16.05 10.96 1.86
C TYR A 174 -16.49 9.86 0.92
N SER A 175 -17.09 8.81 1.47
CA SER A 175 -17.65 7.70 0.71
C SER A 175 -18.86 8.19 -0.10
N GLY A 176 -18.81 7.92 -1.41
CA GLY A 176 -19.89 8.20 -2.35
C GLY A 176 -20.87 7.04 -2.47
N LYS A 177 -21.81 7.17 -3.40
CA LYS A 177 -22.78 6.12 -3.69
C LYS A 177 -22.07 4.89 -4.28
N GLY A 178 -22.29 3.73 -3.68
CA GLY A 178 -21.73 2.45 -4.16
C GLY A 178 -20.39 2.07 -3.52
N PHE A 179 -19.87 2.87 -2.59
CA PHE A 179 -18.76 2.43 -1.74
C PHE A 179 -19.19 1.27 -0.83
N ASP A 180 -18.39 0.21 -0.78
CA ASP A 180 -18.60 -0.90 0.16
C ASP A 180 -18.02 -0.54 1.53
N SER A 181 -18.88 -0.05 2.43
CA SER A 181 -18.50 0.31 3.80
C SER A 181 -18.13 -0.89 4.68
N SER A 182 -18.29 -2.12 4.18
CA SER A 182 -17.93 -3.34 4.92
C SER A 182 -16.47 -3.78 4.71
N LEU A 183 -15.71 -3.08 3.86
CA LEU A 183 -14.28 -3.35 3.66
C LEU A 183 -13.50 -3.18 4.97
N ASP A 184 -12.34 -3.79 5.08
CA ASP A 184 -11.45 -3.64 6.24
C ASP A 184 -10.06 -3.19 5.84
N LEU A 185 -9.68 -3.41 4.58
CA LEU A 185 -8.45 -2.94 3.99
C LEU A 185 -8.69 -2.65 2.52
N PHE A 186 -8.29 -1.47 2.07
CA PHE A 186 -8.38 -1.10 0.68
C PHE A 186 -7.36 -0.01 0.36
N GLU A 187 -7.09 0.16 -0.93
CA GLU A 187 -6.18 1.19 -1.42
C GLU A 187 -6.97 2.22 -2.24
N LEU A 188 -6.65 3.50 -2.07
CA LEU A 188 -7.15 4.57 -2.92
C LEU A 188 -6.24 4.75 -4.14
N SER A 189 -6.71 5.47 -5.16
CA SER A 189 -5.97 5.64 -6.42
C SER A 189 -4.60 6.35 -6.29
N ASN A 190 -4.27 6.94 -5.14
CA ASN A 190 -3.00 7.61 -4.88
C ASN A 190 -2.05 6.75 -4.00
N ALA A 191 -2.30 5.44 -3.93
CA ALA A 191 -1.58 4.47 -3.12
C ALA A 191 -1.71 4.63 -1.60
N GLU A 192 -2.67 5.44 -1.10
CA GLU A 192 -2.99 5.42 0.32
C GLU A 192 -3.80 4.16 0.69
N VAL A 193 -3.26 3.39 1.63
CA VAL A 193 -3.92 2.20 2.19
C VAL A 193 -4.73 2.60 3.42
N LEU A 194 -6.03 2.31 3.39
CA LEU A 194 -6.96 2.55 4.48
C LEU A 194 -7.37 1.24 5.15
N VAL A 195 -7.50 1.27 6.47
CA VAL A 195 -7.82 0.12 7.33
C VAL A 195 -8.95 0.44 8.31
N SER A 196 -9.88 -0.51 8.52
CA SER A 196 -10.95 -0.36 9.50
C SER A 196 -10.40 -0.41 10.93
N SER A 197 -11.09 0.24 11.86
CA SER A 197 -10.80 0.09 13.29
C SER A 197 -10.83 -1.38 13.76
N ARG A 198 -11.69 -2.21 13.15
CA ARG A 198 -11.79 -3.64 13.47
C ARG A 198 -10.53 -4.41 13.10
N LEU A 199 -10.03 -4.23 11.88
CA LEU A 199 -8.78 -4.88 11.45
C LEU A 199 -7.58 -4.33 12.21
N LYS A 200 -7.51 -3.01 12.42
CA LYS A 200 -6.47 -2.39 13.25
C LYS A 200 -6.38 -3.01 14.65
N ASN A 201 -7.51 -3.15 15.34
CA ASN A 201 -7.55 -3.80 16.66
C ASN A 201 -7.12 -5.28 16.62
N ALA A 202 -7.45 -6.00 15.55
CA ALA A 202 -7.03 -7.39 15.39
C ALA A 202 -5.51 -7.52 15.16
N LEU A 203 -4.93 -6.65 14.34
CA LEU A 203 -3.48 -6.57 14.11
C LEU A 203 -2.73 -6.28 15.43
N GLU A 204 -3.22 -5.32 16.21
CA GLU A 204 -2.64 -4.97 17.52
C GLU A 204 -2.79 -6.10 18.53
N LYS A 205 -3.96 -6.75 18.61
CA LYS A 205 -4.20 -7.87 19.52
C LYS A 205 -3.33 -9.09 19.17
N ALA A 206 -3.09 -9.33 17.89
CA ALA A 206 -2.19 -10.37 17.40
C ALA A 206 -0.71 -9.99 17.52
N GLN A 207 -0.40 -8.76 17.95
CA GLN A 207 0.96 -8.23 18.09
C GLN A 207 1.77 -8.30 16.78
N LEU A 208 1.11 -8.10 15.64
CA LEU A 208 1.81 -8.07 14.35
C LEU A 208 2.65 -6.79 14.24
N SER A 209 3.87 -6.95 13.73
CA SER A 209 4.91 -5.92 13.70
C SER A 209 5.06 -5.25 12.33
N GLY A 210 5.70 -4.07 12.31
CA GLY A 210 5.97 -3.32 11.08
C GLY A 210 4.76 -2.58 10.52
N VAL A 211 3.78 -2.23 11.36
CA VAL A 211 2.61 -1.45 10.96
C VAL A 211 2.43 -0.22 11.83
N HIS A 212 2.00 0.86 11.19
CA HIS A 212 1.72 2.15 11.80
C HIS A 212 0.37 2.67 11.33
N PHE A 213 -0.42 3.14 12.29
CA PHE A 213 -1.75 3.67 12.03
C PHE A 213 -1.76 5.17 12.27
N LEU A 214 -2.16 5.93 11.27
CA LEU A 214 -2.43 7.36 11.40
C LEU A 214 -3.92 7.63 11.21
N PRO A 215 -4.49 8.68 11.82
CA PRO A 215 -5.84 9.11 11.49
C PRO A 215 -5.99 9.30 9.98
N ALA A 216 -7.02 8.68 9.39
CA ALA A 216 -7.35 8.95 7.99
C ALA A 216 -8.09 10.28 7.85
N PHE A 217 -8.37 10.62 6.60
CA PHE A 217 -9.09 11.82 6.21
C PHE A 217 -10.59 11.52 6.05
N GLY A 218 -11.48 12.42 6.48
CA GLY A 218 -12.92 12.30 6.23
C GLY A 218 -13.75 11.81 7.41
N GLU A 219 -14.91 11.19 7.12
CA GLU A 219 -15.98 10.83 8.07
C GLU A 219 -15.42 10.34 9.41
N GLU A 220 -15.92 10.93 10.49
CA GLU A 220 -15.38 10.86 11.85
C GLU A 220 -14.91 9.44 12.25
N GLY A 221 -13.61 9.15 12.07
CA GLY A 221 -12.90 8.10 12.81
C GLY A 221 -13.10 6.65 12.37
N GLU A 222 -13.74 6.35 11.24
CA GLU A 222 -13.96 4.95 10.83
C GLU A 222 -12.69 4.27 10.27
N TRP A 223 -11.92 5.03 9.49
CA TRP A 223 -10.74 4.52 8.79
C TRP A 223 -9.45 5.12 9.32
N LEU A 224 -8.38 4.33 9.24
CA LEU A 224 -7.03 4.73 9.56
C LEU A 224 -6.16 4.52 8.34
N LYS A 225 -5.10 5.31 8.21
CA LYS A 225 -4.08 5.02 7.22
C LYS A 225 -3.13 3.98 7.77
N LEU A 226 -2.83 2.97 6.96
CA LEU A 226 -1.84 1.95 7.26
C LEU A 226 -0.53 2.29 6.54
N TYR A 227 0.53 2.44 7.33
CA TYR A 227 1.91 2.56 6.88
C TYR A 227 2.73 1.42 7.46
N CYS A 228 3.86 1.11 6.84
CA CYS A 228 4.87 0.20 7.37
C CYS A 228 6.20 0.94 7.54
#